data_AF-T1GCW0-F1
#
_entry.id   AF-T1GCW0-F1
#
_cell.length_a   1.000
_cell.length_b   1.000
_cell.length_c   1.000
_cell.angle_alpha   90.00
_cell.angle_beta   90.00
_cell.angle_gamma   90.00
#
_symmetry.space_group_name_H-M   'P 1'
#
loop_
_entity.id
_entity.type
_entity.pdbx_description
1 polymer ?
#
loop_
_entity_poly.entity_id
_entity_poly.type
_entity_poly.pdbx_seq_one_letter_code
_entity_poly.pdbx_strand_id
1 'polypeptide(L)' 'MSKNRTDLVIPFDRNRVILNPIPTREHSTYINASFIEGYDNSENFIITQDPMENTIGDFWRMVSEQSVTTIVMISEV' A
#
# COMPACT_ATOMS: atom_id res chain seq x y z
N MET A 1 8.61 -8.41 11.16
CA MET A 1 8.22 -7.58 10.01
C MET A 1 7.87 -6.20 10.52
N SER A 2 8.61 -5.16 10.15
CA SER A 2 8.36 -3.79 10.63
C SER A 2 7.81 -2.93 9.48
N LYS A 3 6.81 -3.43 8.75
CA LYS A 3 6.20 -2.69 7.62
C LYS A 3 4.81 -2.14 7.95
N ASN A 4 4.34 -2.39 9.17
CA ASN A 4 3.08 -1.88 9.70
C ASN A 4 3.36 -0.80 10.72
N ARG A 5 2.64 0.31 10.64
CA ARG A 5 2.71 1.37 11.66
C ARG A 5 2.16 0.88 13.01
N THR A 6 1.18 -0.03 12.97
CA THR A 6 0.62 -0.72 14.12
C THR A 6 0.21 -2.14 13.72
N ASP A 7 0.40 -3.12 14.61
CA ASP A 7 -0.02 -4.50 14.37
C ASP A 7 -1.53 -4.70 14.51
N LEU A 8 -2.25 -3.67 14.99
CA LEU A 8 -3.71 -3.69 15.12
C LEU A 8 -4.44 -3.38 13.80
N VAL A 9 -3.76 -2.78 12.82
CA VAL A 9 -4.34 -2.37 11.54
C VAL A 9 -3.49 -2.94 10.41
N ILE A 10 -3.95 -4.06 9.86
CA ILE A 10 -3.31 -4.78 8.76
C ILE A 10 -4.30 -5.00 7.62
N PRO A 11 -3.85 -5.04 6.35
CA PRO A 11 -4.73 -5.28 5.22
C PRO A 11 -5.20 -6.73 5.21
N PHE A 12 -6.43 -6.98 4.74
CA PHE A 12 -6.92 -8.33 4.53
C PHE A 12 -6.24 -8.96 3.30
N ASP A 13 -5.96 -10.25 3.34
CA ASP A 13 -5.35 -10.95 2.21
C ASP A 13 -6.15 -10.86 0.92
N ARG A 14 -7.48 -10.79 1.02
CA ARG A 14 -8.39 -10.76 -0.14
C ARG A 14 -8.25 -9.53 -1.03
N ASN A 15 -7.85 -8.38 -0.47
CA ASN A 15 -7.83 -7.11 -1.18
C ASN A 15 -6.56 -6.29 -0.91
N ARG A 16 -5.52 -6.90 -0.32
CA ARG A 16 -4.24 -6.20 -0.13
C ARG A 16 -3.58 -5.92 -1.48
N VAL A 17 -2.90 -4.79 -1.57
CA VAL A 17 -2.02 -4.51 -2.72
C VAL A 17 -0.79 -5.42 -2.62
N ILE A 18 -0.48 -6.10 -3.73
CA ILE A 18 0.69 -6.98 -3.84
C ILE A 18 1.68 -6.31 -4.78
N LEU A 19 2.85 -5.94 -4.26
CA LEU A 19 3.91 -5.38 -5.09
C LEU A 19 4.60 -6.47 -5.89
N ASN A 20 5.18 -6.11 -7.03
CA ASN A 20 6.01 -7.03 -7.79
C ASN A 20 7.17 -7.53 -6.92
N PRO A 21 7.49 -8.84 -6.99
CA PRO A 21 8.58 -9.42 -6.22
C PRO A 21 9.91 -8.85 -6.72
N ILE A 22 10.77 -8.46 -5.78
CA ILE A 22 12.15 -8.09 -6.07
C ILE A 22 13.01 -9.31 -5.72
N PRO A 23 13.72 -9.92 -6.70
CA PRO A 23 14.66 -11.00 -6.42
C PRO A 23 15.61 -10.59 -5.29
N THR A 24 15.97 -11.54 -4.43
CA THR A 24 16.87 -11.36 -3.27
C THR A 24 16.36 -10.50 -2.11
N ARG A 25 15.18 -9.86 -2.21
CA ARG A 25 14.56 -9.12 -1.10
C ARG A 25 13.36 -9.88 -0.54
N GLU A 26 13.54 -10.49 0.63
CA GLU A 26 12.45 -11.14 1.37
C GLU A 26 11.33 -10.14 1.69
N HIS A 27 10.08 -10.62 1.67
CA HIS A 27 8.88 -9.82 1.90
C HIS A 27 8.78 -8.57 1.02
N SER A 28 9.41 -8.59 -0.17
CA SER A 28 9.35 -7.48 -1.12
C SER A 28 7.93 -7.23 -1.63
N THR A 29 7.09 -8.26 -1.69
CA THR A 29 5.71 -8.15 -2.20
C THR A 29 4.73 -7.49 -1.23
N TYR A 30 5.12 -7.30 0.03
CA TYR A 30 4.22 -6.77 1.06
C TYR A 30 4.33 -5.25 1.21
N ILE A 31 3.16 -4.62 1.22
CA ILE A 31 2.90 -3.25 1.69
C ILE A 31 1.57 -3.24 2.46
N ASN A 32 1.44 -2.39 3.48
CA ASN A 32 0.17 -2.20 4.20
C ASN A 32 -0.74 -1.25 3.40
N ALA A 33 -1.43 -1.82 2.42
CA ALA A 33 -2.36 -1.12 1.56
C ALA A 33 -3.43 -2.09 1.05
N SER A 34 -4.63 -1.58 0.78
CA SER A 34 -5.76 -2.36 0.27
C SER A 34 -6.45 -1.65 -0.89
N PHE A 35 -6.85 -2.41 -1.90
CA PHE A 35 -7.83 -1.97 -2.90
C PHE A 35 -9.22 -1.86 -2.27
N ILE A 36 -9.92 -0.79 -2.61
CA ILE A 36 -11.28 -0.52 -2.18
C ILE A 36 -12.09 -0.10 -3.40
N GLU A 37 -13.29 -0.68 -3.51
CA GLU A 37 -14.25 -0.37 -4.55
C GLU A 37 -14.86 1.03 -4.33
N GLY A 38 -14.95 1.79 -5.41
CA GLY A 38 -15.76 2.99 -5.49
C GLY A 38 -17.25 2.66 -5.52
N TYR A 39 -18.08 3.70 -5.52
CA TYR A 39 -19.55 3.56 -5.58
C TYR A 39 -20.06 2.78 -6.80
N ASP A 40 -19.31 2.80 -7.90
CA ASP A 40 -19.60 2.10 -9.15
C ASP A 40 -18.99 0.69 -9.22
N ASN A 41 -18.51 0.14 -8.11
CA ASN A 41 -17.80 -1.15 -8.00
C ASN A 41 -16.50 -1.23 -8.83
N SER A 42 -15.92 -0.09 -9.19
CA SER A 42 -14.58 -0.06 -9.75
C SER A 42 -13.55 -0.05 -8.61
N GLU A 43 -12.51 -0.89 -8.68
CA GLU A 43 -11.39 -0.87 -7.72
C GLU A 43 -10.48 0.36 -7.96
N ASN A 44 -11.03 1.56 -7.78
CA ASN A 44 -10.35 2.80 -8.14
C ASN A 44 -9.48 3.37 -7.01
N PHE A 45 -9.61 2.86 -5.78
CA PHE A 45 -8.94 3.44 -4.63
C PHE A 45 -7.99 2.46 -3.96
N ILE A 46 -6.85 3.00 -3.55
CA ILE A 46 -5.92 2.34 -2.64
C ILE A 46 -5.96 3.10 -1.32
N ILE A 47 -6.35 2.43 -0.24
CA ILE A 47 -6.19 2.95 1.12
C ILE A 47 -4.91 2.35 1.69
N THR A 48 -4.03 3.20 2.23
CA THR A 48 -2.76 2.79 2.82
C THR A 48 -2.46 3.61 4.08
N GLN A 49 -1.64 3.06 4.96
CA GLN A 49 -1.09 3.81 6.09
C GLN A 49 -0.15 4.93 5.61
N ASP A 50 0.12 5.92 6.48
CA ASP A 50 1.21 6.86 6.25
C ASP A 50 2.55 6.10 6.12
N PRO A 51 3.32 6.32 5.04
CA PRO A 51 4.60 5.66 4.86
C PRO A 51 5.52 5.87 6.06
N MET A 52 6.17 4.80 6.50
CA MET A 52 7.21 4.84 7.52
C MET A 52 8.57 5.00 6.82
N GLU A 53 9.60 5.44 7.54
CA GLU A 53 10.95 5.64 6.97
C GLU A 53 11.44 4.44 6.15
N ASN A 54 11.16 3.22 6.64
CA ASN A 54 11.55 1.97 5.99
C ASN A 54 10.57 1.44 4.92
N THR A 55 9.43 2.12 4.70
CA THR A 55 8.43 1.76 3.68
C THR A 55 8.22 2.84 2.62
N ILE A 56 8.89 3.99 2.68
CA ILE A 56 8.81 5.05 1.64
C ILE A 56 9.10 4.49 0.25
N GLY A 57 10.13 3.65 0.11
CA GLY A 57 10.46 3.03 -1.18
C GLY A 57 9.39 2.07 -1.68
N ASP A 58 8.76 1.30 -0.79
CA ASP A 58 7.66 0.40 -1.16
C ASP A 58 6.38 1.20 -1.52
N PHE A 59 6.14 2.35 -0.86
CA PHE A 59 5.04 3.27 -1.19
C PHE A 59 5.18 3.84 -2.60
N TRP A 60 6.35 4.39 -2.95
CA TRP A 60 6.55 4.90 -4.32
C TRP A 60 6.55 3.81 -5.37
N ARG A 61 6.99 2.60 -5.02
CA ARG A 61 6.87 1.44 -5.91
C ARG A 61 5.41 1.08 -6.16
N MET A 62 4.57 1.09 -5.12
CA MET A 62 3.11 0.92 -5.25
C MET A 62 2.51 1.97 -6.18
N VAL A 63 2.82 3.25 -5.97
CA VAL A 63 2.33 4.37 -6.80
C VAL A 63 2.70 4.15 -8.27
N SER A 64 3.94 3.76 -8.55
CA SER A 64 4.41 3.49 -9.91
C SER A 64 3.77 2.25 -10.53
N GLU A 65 3.75 1.11 -9.82
CA GLU A 65 3.23 -0.16 -10.33
C GLU A 65 1.72 -0.10 -10.61
N GLN A 66 0.99 0.64 -9.78
CA GLN A 66 -0.46 0.82 -9.91
C GLN A 66 -0.86 2.04 -10.75
N SER A 67 0.12 2.73 -11.36
CA SER A 67 -0.11 3.93 -12.18
C SER A 67 -0.96 5.01 -11.48
N VAL A 68 -0.74 5.21 -10.17
CA VAL A 68 -1.48 6.19 -9.37
C VAL A 68 -1.08 7.60 -9.81
N THR A 69 -2.07 8.41 -10.22
CA THR A 69 -1.86 9.78 -10.69
C THR A 69 -2.15 10.85 -9.64
N THR A 70 -2.91 10.49 -8.60
CA THR A 70 -3.36 11.41 -7.56
C THR A 70 -3.17 10.77 -6.19
N ILE A 71 -2.54 11.50 -5.26
CA ILE A 71 -2.35 11.09 -3.88
C ILE A 71 -3.07 12.09 -2.99
N VAL A 72 -3.94 11.60 -2.11
CA VAL A 72 -4.65 12.41 -1.12
C VAL A 72 -4.16 12.00 0.27
N MET A 73 -3.55 12.93 0.99
CA MET A 73 -3.11 12.75 2.37
C MET A 73 -4.14 13.39 3.30
N ILE A 74 -4.66 12.60 4.26
CA ILE A 74 -5.75 13.02 5.17
C ILE A 74 -5.23 13.32 6.59
N SER A 75 -3.92 13.17 6.84
CA SER A 75 -3.27 13.53 8.10
C SER A 75 -2.74 14.96 8.10
N GLU A 76 -2.68 15.56 9.30
CA GLU A 76 -1.94 16.79 9.54
C GLU A 76 -0.43 16.49 9.52
N VAL A 77 0.37 17.49 9.10
CA VAL A 77 1.84 17.45 9.13
C VAL A 77 2.36 17.61 10.56
#